data_AF-A0A840SKI0-F1
#
_entry.id   AF-A0A840SKI0-F1
#
_cell.length_a   1.000
_cell.length_b   1.000
_cell.length_c   1.000
_cell.angle_alpha   90.00
_cell.angle_beta   90.00
_cell.angle_gamma   90.00
#
_symmetry.space_group_name_H-M   'P 1'
#
loop_
_entity.id
_entity.type
_entity.pdbx_description
1 polymer ?
#
loop_
_entity_poly.entity_id
_entity_poly.type
_entity_poly.pdbx_seq_one_letter_code
_entity_poly.pdbx_strand_id
1 'polypeptide(L)' 'MELSAKLSAMSEDEQFKLLASDGMLVKRPLLVTENAVCTGFKEGAWKAVLLKNP' A
#
# COMPACT_ATOMS: atom_id res chain seq x y z
N MET A 1 -6.92 20.78 3.26
CA MET A 1 -7.30 19.90 4.39
C MET A 1 -6.03 19.23 4.89
N GLU A 2 -5.69 19.38 6.17
CA GLU A 2 -4.51 18.74 6.80
C GLU A 2 -4.77 17.24 7.03
N LEU A 3 -4.85 16.46 5.95
CA LEU A 3 -5.17 15.02 6.02
C LEU A 3 -4.09 14.24 6.79
N SER A 4 -2.83 14.62 6.61
CA SER A 4 -1.67 14.06 7.31
C SER A 4 -1.80 14.18 8.83
N ALA A 5 -2.23 15.34 9.34
CA ALA A 5 -2.43 15.55 10.78
C ALA A 5 -3.58 14.70 11.36
N LYS A 6 -4.65 14.51 10.57
CA LYS A 6 -5.79 13.68 10.97
C LYS A 6 -5.44 12.19 10.99
N LEU A 7 -4.68 11.71 10.02
CA LEU A 7 -4.25 10.31 9.96
C LEU A 7 -3.45 9.90 11.20
N SER A 8 -2.53 10.75 11.67
CA SER A 8 -1.72 10.47 12.86
C SER A 8 -2.53 10.37 14.16
N ALA A 9 -3.75 10.93 14.20
CA ALA A 9 -4.62 10.91 15.37
C ALA A 9 -5.72 9.83 15.29
N MET A 10 -5.89 9.17 14.13
CA MET A 10 -6.88 8.11 13.93
C MET A 10 -6.37 6.77 14.44
N SER A 11 -7.28 5.93 14.93
CA SER A 11 -7.00 4.51 15.19
C SER A 11 -6.74 3.74 13.88
N GLU A 12 -6.08 2.57 13.98
CA GLU A 12 -5.83 1.72 12.80
C GLU A 12 -7.12 1.33 12.08
N ASP A 13 -8.18 0.97 12.81
CA ASP A 13 -9.49 0.62 12.24
C ASP A 13 -10.10 1.77 11.42
N GLU A 14 -9.95 3.00 11.89
CA GLU A 14 -10.43 4.19 11.17
C GLU A 14 -9.59 4.48 9.93
N GLN A 15 -8.27 4.28 10.00
CA GLN A 15 -7.39 4.39 8.84
C GLN A 15 -7.73 3.34 7.78
N PHE A 16 -8.00 2.09 8.18
CA PHE A 16 -8.44 1.03 7.26
C PHE A 16 -9.78 1.37 6.59
N LYS A 17 -10.77 1.83 7.37
CA LYS A 17 -12.07 2.28 6.82
C LYS A 17 -11.91 3.42 5.83
N LEU A 18 -11.03 4.38 6.11
CA LEU A 18 -10.75 5.50 5.21
C LEU A 18 -10.11 5.02 3.90
N LEU A 19 -9.07 4.19 3.97
CA LEU A 19 -8.41 3.63 2.78
C LEU A 19 -9.37 2.78 1.93
N ALA A 20 -10.29 2.05 2.57
CA ALA A 20 -11.33 1.28 1.87
C ALA A 20 -12.40 2.17 1.21
N SER A 21 -12.64 3.37 1.75
CA SER A 21 -13.66 4.30 1.24
C SER A 21 -13.22 5.08 0.00
N ASP A 22 -11.92 5.36 -0.15
CA ASP A 22 -11.37 6.11 -1.27
C ASP A 22 -10.08 5.47 -1.81
N GLY A 23 -10.22 4.77 -2.93
CA GLY A 23 -9.10 4.11 -3.59
C GLY A 23 -8.05 5.06 -4.16
N MET A 24 -8.29 6.38 -4.24
CA MET A 24 -7.27 7.36 -4.64
C MET A 24 -6.22 7.60 -3.55
N LEU A 25 -6.54 7.27 -2.29
CA LEU A 25 -5.61 7.34 -1.16
C LEU A 25 -4.61 6.19 -1.14
N VAL A 26 -4.88 5.10 -1.85
CA VAL A 26 -4.00 3.93 -1.95
C VAL A 26 -2.91 4.18 -2.99
N LYS A 27 -1.63 3.94 -2.63
CA LYS A 27 -0.51 4.04 -3.58
C LYS A 27 -0.67 3.03 -4.72
N ARG A 28 -0.51 3.50 -5.96
CA ARG A 28 -0.60 2.70 -7.18
C ARG A 28 0.71 2.78 -7.98
N PRO A 29 1.11 1.71 -8.70
CA PRO A 29 0.55 0.35 -8.62
C PRO A 29 0.83 -0.31 -7.26
N LEU A 30 0.01 -1.28 -6.86
CA LEU A 30 0.20 -2.09 -5.66
C LEU A 30 0.32 -3.55 -6.09
N LEU A 31 1.44 -4.19 -5.76
CA LEU A 31 1.66 -5.62 -5.99
C LEU A 31 1.62 -6.35 -4.66
N VAL A 32 0.76 -7.35 -4.55
CA VAL A 32 0.64 -8.22 -3.36
C VAL A 32 0.92 -9.65 -3.81
N THR A 33 1.85 -10.31 -3.13
CA THR A 33 2.15 -11.74 -3.29
C THR A 33 1.98 -12.43 -1.93
N GLU A 34 2.10 -13.76 -1.89
CA GLU A 34 2.01 -14.53 -0.63
C GLU A 34 3.03 -14.07 0.42
N ASN A 35 4.19 -13.58 -0.02
CA ASN A 35 5.34 -13.30 0.86
C ASN A 35 5.73 -11.82 0.93
N ALA A 36 5.13 -10.95 0.11
CA ALA A 36 5.55 -9.54 0.02
C ALA A 36 4.46 -8.61 -0.50
N VAL A 37 4.57 -7.33 -0.14
CA VAL A 37 3.78 -6.23 -0.69
C VAL A 37 4.73 -5.16 -1.24
N CYS A 38 4.51 -4.73 -2.47
CA CYS A 38 5.26 -3.66 -3.13
C CYS A 38 4.32 -2.50 -3.48
N THR A 39 4.57 -1.33 -2.88
CA THR A 39 3.87 -0.09 -3.21
C THR A 39 4.65 0.70 -4.25
N GLY A 40 4.00 1.07 -5.35
CA GLY A 40 4.64 1.71 -6.50
C GLY A 40 5.39 0.71 -7.39
N PHE A 41 5.97 1.21 -8.48
CA PHE A 41 6.79 0.40 -9.39
C PHE A 41 8.27 0.67 -9.16
N LYS A 42 9.00 -0.39 -8.79
CA LYS A 42 10.46 -0.42 -8.82
C LYS A 42 10.88 -1.78 -9.36
N GLU A 43 11.44 -1.77 -10.56
CA GLU A 43 11.72 -2.99 -11.33
C GLU A 43 12.49 -4.05 -10.52
N GLY A 44 13.59 -3.67 -9.84
CA GLY A 44 14.37 -4.60 -9.03
C GLY A 44 13.58 -5.23 -7.88
N ALA A 45 12.71 -4.45 -7.22
CA ALA A 45 11.87 -4.97 -6.14
C ALA A 45 10.81 -5.93 -6.70
N TRP A 46 10.19 -5.58 -7.82
CA TRP A 46 9.19 -6.41 -8.49
C TRP A 46 9.79 -7.73 -8.99
N LYS A 47 10.97 -7.68 -9.65
CA LYS A 47 11.70 -8.89 -10.06
C LYS A 47 12.03 -9.78 -8.88
N ALA A 48 12.49 -9.22 -7.76
CA ALA A 48 12.84 -9.97 -6.57
C ALA A 48 11.67 -10.69 -5.90
N VAL A 49 10.42 -10.23 -6.11
CA VAL A 49 9.23 -10.89 -5.53
C VAL A 49 8.47 -11.76 -6.52
N LEU A 50 8.55 -11.49 -7.83
CA LEU A 50 7.86 -12.26 -8.87
C LEU A 50 8.70 -13.39 -9.47
N LEU A 51 10.02 -13.23 -9.55
CA LEU A 51 10.92 -14.20 -10.19
C LEU A 51 11.60 -15.14 -9.19
N LYS A 52 11.21 -15.09 -7.91
CA LYS A 52 11.57 -16.11 -6.93
C LYS A 52 10.70 -17.36 -7.16
N ASN A 53 10.99 -18.11 -8.21
CA ASN A 53 10.74 -19.55 -8.31
C ASN A 53 11.44 -20.10 -9.56
N PRO A 54 12.32 -21.12 -9.45
CA PRO A 54 12.69 -21.98 -10.57
C PRO A 54 11.53 -22.90 -10.99
#